data_AF-A0A2M7SYA9-F1
#
_entry.id   AF-A0A2M7SYA9-F1
#
_cell.length_a   1.000
_cell.length_b   1.000
_cell.length_c   1.000
_cell.angle_alpha   90.00
_cell.angle_beta   90.00
_cell.angle_gamma   90.00
#
_symmetry.space_group_name_H-M   'P 1'
#
loop_
_entity.id
_entity.type
_entity.pdbx_description
1 polymer ?
#
loop_
_entity_poly.entity_id
_entity_poly.type
_entity_poly.pdbx_seq_one_letter_code
_entity_poly.pdbx_strand_id
1 'polypeptide(L)'
;MASRGRKSLASLSTSVVELPESLAGRNTRLQPTATLGPAERAVWMDVVNDQPANSFTQAHSHIMEMYCRHVVHSRIISTQLASVTPASLKTMLGLERYEVLLKLHERETRSASALATRLRITRQSIDQKTIARTLRDKPSARNKPWETPNDED
;
A
#
# COMPACT_ATOMS: atom_id res chain seq x y z
N MET A 1 -42.67 39.71 23.06
CA MET A 1 -42.89 38.51 22.21
C MET A 1 -41.73 38.35 21.24
N ALA A 2 -40.72 37.55 21.59
CA ALA A 2 -39.58 37.27 20.71
C ALA A 2 -39.60 35.77 20.37
N SER A 3 -39.97 35.46 19.13
CA SER A 3 -40.05 34.10 18.59
C SER A 3 -38.67 33.44 18.59
N ARG A 4 -38.44 32.48 19.51
CA ARG A 4 -37.33 31.52 19.46
C ARG A 4 -37.68 30.43 18.44
N GLY A 5 -37.54 30.73 17.16
CA GLY A 5 -37.62 29.71 16.10
C GLY A 5 -36.41 28.78 16.15
N ARG A 6 -36.63 27.46 16.25
CA ARG A 6 -35.58 26.47 15.99
C ARG A 6 -35.09 26.65 14.55
N LYS A 7 -33.79 26.90 14.37
CA LYS A 7 -33.17 26.84 13.04
C LYS A 7 -33.33 25.42 12.51
N SER A 8 -34.06 25.27 11.41
CA SER A 8 -34.33 23.98 10.75
C SER A 8 -33.03 23.26 10.38
N LEU A 9 -33.03 21.93 10.52
CA LEU A 9 -31.92 21.01 10.20
C LEU A 9 -31.37 21.17 8.77
N ALA A 10 -32.12 21.81 7.86
CA ALA A 10 -31.67 22.15 6.51
C ALA A 10 -30.47 23.13 6.47
N SER A 11 -30.26 23.92 7.53
CA SER A 11 -29.10 24.84 7.63
C SER A 11 -27.81 24.15 8.09
N LEU A 12 -27.85 22.84 8.38
CA LEU A 12 -26.69 21.97 8.59
C LEU A 12 -26.33 21.21 7.30
N SER A 13 -26.68 21.74 6.12
CA SER A 13 -26.05 21.30 4.88
C SER A 13 -24.57 21.66 4.97
N THR A 14 -23.77 20.69 5.38
CA THR A 14 -22.31 20.70 5.34
C THR A 14 -21.90 21.27 4.00
N SER A 15 -21.47 22.54 3.99
CA SER A 15 -20.79 23.11 2.84
C SER A 15 -19.61 22.19 2.61
N VAL A 16 -19.66 21.42 1.53
CA VAL A 16 -18.50 20.72 1.00
C VAL A 16 -17.48 21.82 0.78
N VAL A 17 -16.54 21.95 1.71
CA VAL A 17 -15.38 22.81 1.54
C VAL A 17 -14.61 22.15 0.41
N GLU A 18 -14.85 22.60 -0.80
CA GLU A 18 -13.97 22.34 -1.93
C GLU A 18 -12.62 22.95 -1.55
N LEU A 19 -11.74 22.10 -1.05
CA LEU A 19 -10.37 22.47 -0.72
C LEU A 19 -9.76 23.08 -1.98
N PRO A 20 -9.13 24.27 -1.89
CA PRO A 20 -8.54 24.91 -3.05
C PRO A 20 -7.54 23.96 -3.70
N GLU A 21 -7.58 23.87 -5.03
CA GLU A 21 -6.76 23.00 -5.89
C GLU A 21 -5.24 23.14 -5.61
N SER A 22 -4.83 24.27 -5.00
CA SER A 22 -3.46 24.54 -4.56
C SER A 22 -3.01 23.75 -3.31
N LEU A 23 -3.94 23.14 -2.56
CA LEU A 23 -3.65 22.12 -1.54
C LEU A 23 -3.76 20.70 -2.09
N ALA A 24 -4.57 20.48 -3.14
CA ALA A 24 -4.66 19.19 -3.82
C ALA A 24 -3.31 18.77 -4.45
N GLY A 25 -2.51 19.73 -4.89
CA GLY A 25 -1.15 19.50 -5.40
C GLY A 25 -0.10 19.10 -4.36
N ARG A 26 -0.40 19.18 -3.05
CA ARG A 26 0.55 18.81 -1.98
C ARG A 26 0.42 17.36 -1.50
N ASN A 27 -0.67 16.66 -1.86
CA ASN A 27 -0.94 15.27 -1.45
C ASN A 27 -1.47 14.44 -2.63
N THR A 28 -0.92 14.62 -3.83
CA THR A 28 -1.36 13.90 -5.02
C THR A 28 -0.90 12.44 -4.93
N ARG A 29 -1.81 11.55 -4.54
CA ARG A 29 -1.58 10.10 -4.63
C ARG A 29 -1.49 9.69 -6.10
N LEU A 30 -0.57 8.79 -6.40
CA LEU A 30 -0.37 8.28 -7.75
C LEU A 30 -1.63 7.53 -8.21
N GLN A 31 -2.21 8.02 -9.31
CA GLN A 31 -3.41 7.42 -9.88
C GLN A 31 -3.08 6.15 -10.67
N PRO A 32 -3.94 5.11 -10.63
CA PRO A 32 -3.77 3.93 -11.46
C PRO A 32 -3.78 4.27 -12.94
N THR A 33 -2.95 3.58 -13.74
CA THR A 33 -2.97 3.73 -15.19
C THR A 33 -4.26 3.12 -15.76
N ALA A 34 -4.80 3.73 -16.84
CA ALA A 34 -6.08 3.32 -17.43
C ALA A 34 -6.05 1.88 -17.99
N THR A 35 -4.87 1.35 -18.29
CA THR A 35 -4.64 0.01 -18.82
C THR A 35 -4.90 -1.11 -17.79
N LEU A 36 -4.92 -0.79 -16.50
CA LEU A 36 -5.05 -1.78 -15.43
C LEU A 36 -6.47 -2.34 -15.32
N GLY A 37 -6.55 -3.67 -15.22
CA GLY A 37 -7.78 -4.38 -14.90
C GLY A 37 -8.28 -4.08 -13.48
N PRO A 38 -9.54 -4.43 -13.14
CA PRO A 38 -10.13 -4.11 -11.84
C PRO A 38 -9.38 -4.76 -10.67
N ALA A 39 -8.92 -6.01 -10.82
CA ALA A 39 -8.16 -6.72 -9.79
C ALA A 39 -6.78 -6.10 -9.55
N GLU A 40 -6.11 -5.67 -10.61
CA GLU A 40 -4.79 -5.01 -10.53
C GLU A 40 -4.92 -3.62 -9.90
N ARG A 41 -6.00 -2.90 -10.24
CA ARG A 41 -6.30 -1.59 -9.67
C ARG A 41 -6.59 -1.65 -8.17
N ALA A 42 -7.25 -2.70 -7.70
CA ALA A 42 -7.44 -2.91 -6.26
C ALA A 42 -6.09 -3.03 -5.54
N VAL A 43 -5.17 -3.85 -6.06
CA VAL A 43 -3.81 -3.99 -5.50
C VAL A 43 -3.05 -2.66 -5.54
N TRP A 44 -3.17 -1.91 -6.64
CA TRP A 44 -2.57 -0.59 -6.75
C TRP A 44 -3.07 0.36 -5.65
N MET A 45 -4.38 0.42 -5.46
CA MET A 45 -5.00 1.29 -4.46
C MET A 45 -4.57 0.87 -3.05
N ASP A 46 -4.54 -0.43 -2.74
CA ASP A 46 -4.09 -0.93 -1.43
C ASP A 46 -2.66 -0.48 -1.12
N VAL A 47 -1.74 -0.63 -2.08
CA VAL A 47 -0.32 -0.23 -1.91
C VAL A 47 -0.16 1.27 -1.80
N VAL A 48 -0.85 2.04 -2.65
CA VAL A 48 -0.76 3.50 -2.64
C VAL A 48 -1.39 4.08 -1.36
N ASN A 49 -2.43 3.46 -0.81
CA ASN A 49 -3.09 3.91 0.41
C ASN A 49 -2.31 3.59 1.69
N ASP A 50 -1.58 2.47 1.72
CA ASP A 50 -0.70 2.09 2.83
C ASP A 50 0.48 3.08 3.02
N GLN A 51 0.93 3.70 1.94
CA GLN A 51 2.05 4.63 1.96
C GLN A 51 1.62 6.09 2.19
N PRO A 52 2.51 6.94 2.75
CA PRO A 52 2.19 8.35 2.94
C PRO A 52 1.98 9.05 1.58
N ALA A 53 1.23 10.16 1.62
CA ALA A 53 1.05 11.00 0.45
C ALA A 53 2.42 11.47 -0.08
N ASN A 54 2.61 11.42 -1.40
CA ASN A 54 3.87 11.69 -2.12
C ASN A 54 4.97 10.63 -2.03
N SER A 55 4.71 9.45 -1.45
CA SER A 55 5.68 8.33 -1.48
C SER A 55 5.95 7.83 -2.90
N PHE A 56 4.99 7.98 -3.80
CA PHE A 56 5.11 7.58 -5.20
C PHE A 56 4.93 8.80 -6.11
N THR A 57 5.82 8.89 -7.10
CA THR A 57 5.76 9.87 -8.18
C THR A 57 5.39 9.20 -9.50
N GLN A 58 5.10 9.99 -10.54
CA GLN A 58 4.76 9.47 -11.87
C GLN A 58 5.85 8.54 -12.46
N ALA A 59 7.12 8.74 -12.08
CA ALA A 59 8.22 7.87 -12.50
C ALA A 59 8.07 6.41 -12.02
N HIS A 60 7.34 6.21 -10.92
CA HIS A 60 7.08 4.87 -10.37
C HIS A 60 5.89 4.16 -11.04
N SER A 61 5.18 4.82 -11.96
CA SER A 61 3.96 4.28 -12.58
C SER A 61 4.19 2.94 -13.28
N HIS A 62 5.23 2.84 -14.12
CA HIS A 62 5.51 1.61 -14.87
C HIS A 62 5.91 0.44 -13.98
N ILE A 63 6.76 0.68 -12.98
CA ILE A 63 7.21 -0.37 -12.06
C ILE A 63 6.07 -0.83 -11.14
N MET A 64 5.18 0.09 -10.74
CA MET A 64 3.97 -0.23 -9.98
C MET A 64 2.98 -1.05 -10.82
N GLU A 65 2.83 -0.73 -12.11
CA GLU A 65 1.98 -1.50 -13.05
C GLU A 65 2.47 -2.93 -13.18
N MET A 66 3.78 -3.12 -13.38
CA MET A 66 4.38 -4.46 -13.44
C MET A 66 4.18 -5.22 -12.13
N TYR A 67 4.36 -4.56 -10.98
CA TYR A 67 4.14 -5.19 -9.67
C TYR A 67 2.69 -5.69 -9.52
N CYS A 68 1.71 -4.85 -9.85
CA CYS A 68 0.29 -5.21 -9.75
C CYS A 68 -0.05 -6.42 -10.65
N ARG A 69 0.50 -6.45 -11.88
CA ARG A 69 0.34 -7.59 -12.79
C ARG A 69 0.90 -8.89 -12.21
N HIS A 70 2.13 -8.88 -11.70
CA HIS A 70 2.74 -10.07 -11.12
C HIS A 70 1.97 -10.60 -9.91
N VAL A 71 1.44 -9.71 -9.06
CA VAL A 71 0.60 -10.11 -7.92
C VAL A 71 -0.70 -10.77 -8.38
N VAL A 72 -1.39 -10.18 -9.36
CA VAL A 72 -2.65 -10.76 -9.88
C VAL A 72 -2.40 -12.07 -10.60
N HIS A 73 -1.36 -12.17 -11.44
CA HIS A 73 -0.97 -13.41 -12.10
C HIS A 73 -0.63 -14.53 -11.10
N SER A 74 0.13 -14.21 -10.04
CA SER A 74 0.40 -15.17 -8.96
C SER A 74 -0.89 -15.69 -8.32
N ARG A 75 -1.88 -14.83 -8.05
CA ARG A 75 -3.19 -15.24 -7.51
C ARG A 75 -3.97 -16.15 -8.46
N ILE A 76 -3.95 -15.86 -9.77
CA ILE A 76 -4.59 -16.69 -10.79
C ILE A 76 -3.94 -18.08 -10.83
N ILE A 77 -2.60 -18.15 -10.88
CA ILE A 77 -1.87 -19.41 -10.89
C ILE A 77 -2.10 -20.19 -9.59
N SER A 78 -2.13 -19.50 -8.45
CA SER A 78 -2.44 -20.11 -7.14
C SER A 78 -3.84 -20.73 -7.11
N THR A 79 -4.83 -20.04 -7.70
CA THR A 79 -6.20 -20.57 -7.84
C THR A 79 -6.22 -21.82 -8.73
N GLN A 80 -5.47 -21.81 -9.83
CA GLN A 80 -5.34 -22.99 -10.69
C GLN A 80 -4.65 -24.15 -9.96
N LEU A 81 -3.62 -23.87 -9.16
CA LEU A 81 -2.92 -24.86 -8.36
C LEU A 81 -3.86 -25.49 -7.31
N ALA A 82 -4.71 -24.69 -6.67
CA ALA A 82 -5.71 -25.17 -5.71
C ALA A 82 -6.80 -26.05 -6.35
N SER A 83 -7.06 -25.87 -7.66
CA SER A 83 -8.01 -26.69 -8.41
C SER A 83 -7.46 -28.08 -8.80
N VAL A 84 -6.16 -28.32 -8.63
CA VAL A 84 -5.52 -29.60 -8.96
C VAL A 84 -5.92 -30.66 -7.94
N THR A 85 -6.55 -31.74 -8.41
CA THR A 85 -6.97 -32.86 -7.57
C THR A 85 -5.94 -33.99 -7.56
N PRO A 86 -5.85 -34.79 -6.49
CA PRO A 86 -4.94 -35.94 -6.44
C PRO A 86 -5.15 -36.96 -7.57
N ALA A 87 -6.39 -37.07 -8.09
CA ALA A 87 -6.69 -37.93 -9.22
C ALA A 87 -5.98 -37.48 -10.51
N SER A 88 -5.88 -36.17 -10.74
CA SER A 88 -5.20 -35.61 -11.91
C SER A 88 -3.69 -35.85 -11.91
N LEU A 89 -3.07 -35.98 -10.73
CA LEU A 89 -1.63 -36.24 -10.57
C LEU A 89 -1.23 -37.68 -10.87
N LYS A 90 -2.18 -38.61 -10.99
CA LYS A 90 -1.90 -40.01 -11.34
C LYS A 90 -1.47 -40.17 -12.79
N THR A 91 -1.81 -39.22 -13.66
CA THR A 91 -1.46 -39.23 -15.08
C THR A 91 -0.20 -38.38 -15.29
N MET A 92 0.73 -38.85 -16.13
CA MET A 92 1.96 -38.12 -16.47
C MET A 92 1.68 -36.68 -16.93
N LEU A 93 0.70 -36.49 -17.80
CA LEU A 93 0.31 -35.16 -18.29
C LEU A 93 -0.18 -34.22 -17.17
N GLY A 94 -0.86 -34.76 -16.15
CA GLY A 94 -1.30 -33.96 -15.01
C GLY A 94 -0.14 -33.56 -14.10
N LEU A 95 0.84 -34.47 -13.92
CA LEU A 95 2.07 -34.19 -13.18
C LEU A 95 2.91 -33.11 -13.88
N GLU A 96 3.10 -33.20 -15.20
CA GLU A 96 3.82 -32.20 -16.00
C GLU A 96 3.14 -30.82 -15.93
N ARG A 97 1.80 -30.76 -16.07
CA ARG A 97 1.05 -29.51 -15.92
C ARG A 97 1.23 -28.92 -14.52
N TYR A 98 1.18 -29.75 -13.49
CA TYR A 98 1.38 -29.30 -12.11
C TYR A 98 2.78 -28.73 -11.88
N GLU A 99 3.81 -29.40 -12.41
CA GLU A 99 5.19 -28.92 -12.35
C GLU A 99 5.35 -27.56 -13.05
N VAL A 100 4.75 -27.40 -14.24
CA VAL A 100 4.78 -26.13 -14.98
C VAL A 100 4.09 -25.02 -14.19
N LEU A 101 2.92 -25.29 -13.60
CA LEU A 101 2.21 -24.30 -12.77
C LEU A 101 3.04 -23.88 -11.55
N LEU A 102 3.70 -24.83 -10.87
CA LEU A 102 4.60 -24.52 -9.75
C LEU A 102 5.77 -23.64 -10.19
N LYS A 103 6.41 -23.96 -11.33
CA LYS A 103 7.51 -23.17 -11.89
C LYS A 103 7.07 -21.75 -12.23
N LEU A 104 5.88 -21.59 -12.83
CA LEU A 104 5.33 -20.27 -13.16
C LEU A 104 5.00 -19.48 -11.88
N HIS A 105 4.37 -20.12 -10.89
CA HIS A 105 4.03 -19.49 -9.63
C HIS A 105 5.28 -18.94 -8.91
N GLU A 106 6.36 -19.72 -8.89
CA GLU A 106 7.63 -19.35 -8.29
C GLU A 106 8.27 -18.13 -8.99
N ARG A 107 8.23 -18.09 -10.33
CA ARG A 107 8.75 -16.98 -11.14
C ARG A 107 7.96 -15.68 -10.91
N GLU A 108 6.64 -15.78 -10.87
CA GLU A 108 5.76 -14.64 -10.60
C GLU A 108 5.99 -14.10 -9.19
N THR A 109 6.04 -14.99 -8.19
CA THR A 109 6.26 -14.61 -6.79
C THR A 109 7.63 -13.96 -6.58
N ARG A 110 8.69 -14.52 -7.21
CA ARG A 110 10.03 -13.93 -7.17
C ARG A 110 10.05 -12.53 -7.80
N SER A 111 9.43 -12.37 -8.97
CA SER A 111 9.38 -11.09 -9.67
C SER A 111 8.61 -10.04 -8.86
N ALA A 112 7.46 -10.40 -8.29
CA ALA A 112 6.69 -9.53 -7.39
C ALA A 112 7.51 -9.09 -6.17
N SER A 113 8.22 -10.00 -5.52
CA SER A 113 9.08 -9.70 -4.36
C SER A 113 10.23 -8.75 -4.72
N ALA A 114 10.88 -8.98 -5.86
CA ALA A 114 11.97 -8.13 -6.34
C ALA A 114 11.49 -6.71 -6.68
N LEU A 115 10.28 -6.56 -7.23
CA LEU A 115 9.69 -5.25 -7.50
C LEU A 115 9.23 -4.55 -6.22
N ALA A 116 8.62 -5.27 -5.28
CA ALA A 116 8.23 -4.73 -3.97
C ALA A 116 9.43 -4.16 -3.20
N THR A 117 10.57 -4.85 -3.28
CA THR A 117 11.83 -4.42 -2.69
C THR A 117 12.35 -3.13 -3.33
N ARG A 118 12.26 -3.01 -4.67
CA ARG A 118 12.67 -1.80 -5.41
C ARG A 118 11.74 -0.61 -5.16
N LEU A 119 10.44 -0.86 -5.02
CA LEU A 119 9.42 0.12 -4.61
C LEU A 119 9.53 0.53 -3.14
N ARG A 120 10.34 -0.18 -2.33
CA ARG A 120 10.52 0.03 -0.88
C ARG A 120 9.22 -0.06 -0.07
N ILE A 121 8.26 -0.85 -0.55
CA ILE A 121 7.01 -1.12 0.17
C ILE A 121 7.18 -2.21 1.23
N THR A 122 8.26 -2.99 1.17
CA THR A 122 8.58 -4.00 2.17
C THR A 122 9.36 -3.37 3.32
N ARG A 123 8.98 -3.70 4.57
CA ARG A 123 9.78 -3.37 5.76
C ARG A 123 11.00 -4.28 5.78
N GLN A 124 12.07 -3.85 5.12
CA GLN A 124 13.35 -4.55 5.18
C GLN A 124 13.93 -4.45 6.60
N SER A 125 14.69 -5.47 7.01
CA SER A 125 15.38 -5.47 8.29
C SER A 125 16.33 -4.28 8.36
N ILE A 126 16.12 -3.40 9.34
CA ILE A 126 17.04 -2.30 9.63
C ILE A 126 18.14 -2.86 10.55
N ASP A 127 19.41 -2.65 10.18
CA ASP A 127 20.54 -3.05 11.03
C ASP A 127 20.45 -2.37 12.41
N GLN A 128 20.72 -3.12 13.48
CA GLN A 128 20.68 -2.63 14.86
C GLN A 128 21.59 -1.42 15.06
N LYS A 129 22.72 -1.36 14.34
CA LYS A 129 23.65 -0.22 14.38
C LYS A 129 23.01 1.06 13.83
N THR A 130 22.22 0.94 12.76
CA THR A 130 21.47 2.06 12.17
C THR A 130 20.39 2.55 13.14
N ILE A 131 19.67 1.62 13.79
CA ILE A 131 18.68 1.97 14.81
C ILE A 131 19.35 2.70 15.98
N ALA A 132 20.45 2.15 16.51
CA ALA A 132 21.22 2.77 17.60
C ALA A 132 21.72 4.16 17.22
N ARG A 133 22.14 4.38 15.97
CA ARG A 133 22.55 5.69 15.47
C ARG A 133 21.36 6.66 15.38
N THR A 134 20.23 6.24 14.83
CA THR A 134 19.02 7.08 14.78
C THR A 134 18.46 7.43 16.15
N LEU A 135 18.63 6.57 17.16
CA LEU A 135 18.27 6.86 18.54
C LEU A 135 19.25 7.85 19.20
N ARG A 136 20.55 7.78 18.88
CA ARG A 136 21.56 8.74 19.36
C ARG A 136 21.43 10.11 18.70
N ASP A 137 21.12 10.14 17.41
CA ASP A 137 21.03 11.36 16.61
C ASP A 137 19.66 12.06 16.75
N LYS A 138 18.67 11.39 17.38
CA LYS A 138 17.44 12.06 17.81
C LYS A 138 17.84 13.12 18.84
N PRO A 139 17.61 14.42 18.58
CA PRO A 139 17.80 15.42 19.62
C PRO A 139 16.95 14.96 20.81
N SER A 140 17.56 14.80 21.99
CA SER A 140 16.80 14.54 23.20
C SER A 140 15.69 15.58 23.22
N ALA A 141 14.45 15.13 23.20
CA ALA A 141 13.32 16.02 23.23
C ALA A 141 13.54 16.92 24.44
N ARG A 142 13.82 18.20 24.16
CA ARG A 142 13.92 19.26 25.15
C ARG A 142 12.55 19.31 25.82
N ASN A 143 12.46 18.58 26.92
CA ASN A 143 11.30 18.28 27.76
C ASN A 143 10.08 17.76 26.99
N LYS A 144 9.57 16.60 27.41
CA LYS A 144 8.29 16.12 26.87
C LYS A 144 7.22 17.17 27.20
N PRO A 145 6.19 17.39 26.36
CA PRO A 145 5.23 18.48 26.56
C PRO A 145 4.47 18.49 27.90
N TRP A 146 4.49 17.38 28.64
CA TRP A 146 3.88 17.23 29.97
C TRP A 146 4.89 17.26 31.13
N GLU A 147 6.19 17.37 30.84
CA GLU A 147 7.22 17.64 31.84
C GLU A 147 7.20 19.15 32.10
N THR A 148 6.55 19.56 33.18
CA THR A 148 6.81 20.88 33.77
C THR A 148 8.28 20.94 34.12
N PRO A 149 9.00 22.04 33.85
CA PRO A 149 10.34 22.23 34.42
C PRO A 149 10.21 21.99 35.92
N ASN A 150 10.91 21.00 36.45
CA ASN A 150 11.00 20.85 37.90
C ASN A 150 11.72 22.12 38.40
N ASP A 151 10.96 23.01 39.02
CA ASP A 151 11.48 23.98 39.96
C ASP A 151 11.91 23.18 41.19
N GLU A 152 13.18 22.77 41.27
CA GLU A 152 13.90 22.48 42.53
C GLU A 152 15.39 22.22 42.23
N ASP A 153 16.21 23.08 42.85
CA ASP A 153 17.68 23.24 42.91
C ASP A 153 18.43 24.01 41.81
#